data_AF-A0A1I4R721-F1
#
_entry.id   AF-A0A1I4R721-F1
#
_cell.length_a   1.000
_cell.length_b   1.000
_cell.length_c   1.000
_cell.angle_alpha   90.00
_cell.angle_beta   90.00
_cell.angle_gamma   90.00
#
_symmetry.space_group_name_H-M   'P 1'
#
loop_
_entity.id
_entity.type
_entity.pdbx_description
1 polymer ?
#
loop_
_entity_poly.entity_id
_entity_poly.type
_entity_poly.pdbx_seq_one_letter_code
_entity_poly.pdbx_strand_id
1 'polypeptide(L)'
;MELFNKSGLLVSSLLVAVGALIACQAHEDAMPPANVIEAAALHIGPVGQSAAERRLREWAEQGSPVAQRELALRYQADPSKHGEAVRLLERAARAGDSRAAVNLETMYRQASALNSPATANELSASRMLKEVIAPPSVGLSRY
;
A
#
# COMPACT_ATOMS: atom_id res chain seq x y z
N MET A 1 29.48 -54.70 19.66
CA MET A 1 28.40 -53.94 20.34
C MET A 1 28.68 -52.43 20.46
N GLU A 2 29.76 -51.87 19.87
CA GLU A 2 30.07 -50.42 20.01
C GLU A 2 29.66 -49.52 18.82
N LEU A 3 29.37 -50.11 17.66
CA LEU A 3 29.03 -49.36 16.44
C LEU A 3 27.64 -48.70 16.51
N PHE A 4 26.67 -49.33 17.19
CA PHE A 4 25.28 -48.85 17.27
C PHE A 4 25.13 -47.60 18.14
N ASN A 5 26.01 -47.42 19.13
CA ASN A 5 26.01 -46.26 20.01
C ASN A 5 26.58 -45.00 19.32
N LYS A 6 27.63 -45.17 18.51
CA LYS A 6 28.28 -44.05 17.78
C LYS A 6 27.37 -43.51 16.67
N SER A 7 26.68 -44.37 15.92
CA SER A 7 25.75 -43.95 14.89
C SER A 7 24.50 -43.27 15.46
N GLY A 8 23.97 -43.71 16.61
CA GLY A 8 22.83 -43.05 17.28
C GLY A 8 23.16 -41.64 17.79
N LEU A 9 24.37 -41.43 18.31
CA LEU A 9 24.85 -40.10 18.75
C LEU A 9 25.04 -39.12 17.58
N LEU A 10 25.53 -39.61 16.43
CA LEU A 10 25.66 -38.79 15.23
C LEU A 10 24.30 -38.38 14.67
N VAL A 11 23.33 -39.28 14.64
CA VAL A 11 21.97 -38.99 14.15
C VAL A 11 21.25 -37.99 15.06
N SER A 12 21.36 -38.15 16.39
CA SER A 12 20.76 -37.22 17.34
C SER A 12 21.42 -35.85 17.32
N SER A 13 22.75 -35.78 17.24
CA SER A 13 23.47 -34.51 17.07
C SER A 13 23.10 -33.80 15.76
N LEU A 14 22.90 -34.56 14.68
CA LEU A 14 22.47 -34.01 13.39
C LEU A 14 21.04 -33.47 13.47
N LEU A 15 20.12 -34.21 14.10
CA LEU A 15 18.74 -33.77 14.31
C LEU A 15 18.65 -32.48 15.14
N VAL A 16 19.46 -32.38 16.21
CA VAL A 16 19.54 -31.17 17.04
C VAL A 16 20.13 -29.99 16.26
N ALA A 17 21.19 -30.22 15.49
CA ALA A 17 21.80 -29.17 14.65
C ALA A 17 20.86 -28.69 13.55
N VAL A 18 20.15 -29.60 12.87
CA VAL A 18 19.17 -29.27 11.85
C VAL A 18 17.96 -28.54 12.46
N GLY A 19 17.48 -28.98 13.63
CA GLY A 19 16.42 -28.29 14.37
C GLY A 19 16.82 -26.87 14.79
N ALA A 20 18.06 -26.67 15.24
CA ALA A 20 18.59 -25.36 15.59
C ALA A 20 18.76 -24.44 14.38
N LEU A 21 19.17 -24.99 13.22
CA LEU A 21 19.27 -24.22 11.97
C LEU A 21 17.89 -23.79 11.45
N ILE A 22 16.88 -24.65 11.55
CA ILE A 22 15.49 -24.30 11.19
C ILE A 22 14.96 -23.19 12.13
N ALA A 23 15.24 -23.28 13.43
CA ALA A 23 14.84 -22.26 14.40
C ALA A 23 15.50 -20.89 14.17
N CYS A 24 16.77 -20.86 13.72
CA CYS A 24 17.46 -19.61 13.35
C CYS A 24 16.88 -18.96 12.08
N GLN A 25 16.38 -19.76 11.13
CA GLN A 25 15.85 -19.24 9.85
C GLN A 25 14.42 -18.67 9.99
N ALA A 26 13.69 -19.04 11.06
CA ALA A 26 12.32 -18.59 11.31
C ALA A 26 12.22 -17.15 11.86
N HIS A 27 13.33 -16.42 12.00
CA HIS A 27 13.31 -15.05 12.54
C HIS A 27 12.88 -13.98 11.50
N GLU A 28 12.72 -14.34 10.22
CA GLU A 28 12.30 -13.39 9.18
C GLU A 28 10.78 -13.21 9.06
N ASP A 29 9.97 -14.01 9.77
CA ASP A 29 8.50 -13.95 9.75
C ASP A 29 7.89 -13.07 10.86
N ALA A 30 8.72 -12.46 11.72
CA ALA A 30 8.25 -11.56 12.75
C ALA A 30 7.89 -10.20 12.13
N MET A 31 6.60 -9.84 12.17
CA MET A 31 6.13 -8.54 11.73
C MET A 31 6.98 -7.41 12.36
N PRO A 32 7.64 -6.55 11.56
CA PRO A 32 8.44 -5.48 12.11
C PRO A 32 7.57 -4.46 12.87
N PRO A 33 8.14 -3.76 13.88
CA PRO A 33 7.40 -2.75 14.61
C PRO A 33 7.03 -1.56 13.71
N ALA A 34 5.99 -0.84 14.11
CA ALA A 34 5.39 0.24 13.30
C ALA A 34 6.38 1.28 12.79
N ASN A 35 7.35 1.68 13.61
CA ASN A 35 8.38 2.65 13.26
C ASN A 35 9.27 2.18 12.09
N VAL A 36 9.59 0.88 12.01
CA VAL A 36 10.39 0.31 10.92
C VAL A 36 9.56 0.28 9.63
N ILE A 37 8.27 -0.05 9.74
CA ILE A 37 7.35 -0.03 8.60
C ILE A 37 7.20 1.39 8.05
N GLU A 38 7.01 2.39 8.92
CA GLU A 38 6.91 3.79 8.54
C GLU A 38 8.22 4.32 7.94
N ALA A 39 9.37 3.95 8.51
CA ALA A 39 10.67 4.31 7.94
C ALA A 39 10.89 3.71 6.55
N ALA A 40 10.48 2.45 6.35
CA ALA A 40 10.52 1.79 5.05
C ALA A 40 9.53 2.41 4.05
N ALA A 41 8.43 3.00 4.53
CA ALA A 41 7.49 3.76 3.71
C ALA A 41 8.03 5.14 3.31
N LEU A 42 8.87 5.77 4.14
CA LEU A 42 9.44 7.11 3.90
C LEU A 42 10.71 7.09 3.05
N HIS A 43 11.60 6.14 3.29
CA HIS A 43 12.77 5.97 2.45
C HIS A 43 12.33 5.32 1.14
N ILE A 44 12.52 5.99 0.00
CA ILE A 44 13.38 5.56 -1.11
C ILE A 44 13.14 6.48 -2.33
N GLY A 45 14.22 6.83 -3.03
CA GLY A 45 14.20 7.54 -4.32
C GLY A 45 13.50 6.77 -5.47
N PRO A 46 13.53 7.30 -6.71
CA PRO A 46 12.64 6.86 -7.81
C PRO A 46 12.67 5.34 -8.11
N VAL A 47 13.80 4.66 -7.89
CA VAL A 47 13.92 3.20 -8.13
C VAL A 47 13.25 2.36 -7.04
N GLY A 48 13.31 2.75 -5.77
CA GLY A 48 12.75 1.92 -4.70
C GLY A 48 11.43 2.40 -4.13
N GLN A 49 10.76 3.34 -4.80
CA GLN A 49 9.30 3.44 -4.68
C GLN A 49 8.63 2.06 -4.95
N SER A 50 9.13 1.33 -5.95
CA SER A 50 8.67 -0.02 -6.29
C SER A 50 9.07 -1.10 -5.28
N ALA A 51 10.20 -0.93 -4.60
CA ALA A 51 10.67 -1.85 -3.55
C ALA A 51 9.94 -1.63 -2.23
N ALA A 52 9.67 -0.37 -1.87
CA ALA A 52 8.85 0.00 -0.73
C ALA A 52 7.42 -0.53 -0.88
N GLU A 53 6.81 -0.37 -2.06
CA GLU A 53 5.47 -0.89 -2.33
C GLU A 53 5.40 -2.40 -2.17
N ARG A 54 6.39 -3.15 -2.67
CA ARG A 54 6.44 -4.62 -2.48
C ARG A 54 6.50 -5.01 -1.01
N ARG A 55 7.42 -4.42 -0.23
CA ARG A 55 7.55 -4.74 1.20
C ARG A 55 6.31 -4.36 2.00
N LEU A 56 5.72 -3.20 1.70
CA LEU A 56 4.47 -2.77 2.32
C LEU A 56 3.33 -3.72 1.97
N ARG A 57 3.29 -4.24 0.74
CA ARG A 57 2.30 -5.26 0.33
C ARG A 57 2.48 -6.54 1.12
N GLU A 58 3.70 -7.04 1.23
CA GLU A 58 4.03 -8.24 2.02
C GLU A 58 3.58 -8.09 3.49
N TRP A 59 3.94 -6.99 4.15
CA TRP A 59 3.52 -6.74 5.54
C TRP A 59 2.01 -6.46 5.66
N ALA A 60 1.39 -5.85 4.66
CA ALA A 60 -0.06 -5.64 4.65
C ALA A 60 -0.83 -6.97 4.51
N GLU A 61 -0.31 -7.92 3.72
CA GLU A 61 -0.82 -9.28 3.55
C GLU A 61 -0.63 -10.12 4.82
N GLN A 62 0.49 -9.95 5.51
CA GLN A 62 0.73 -10.52 6.85
C GLN A 62 -0.12 -9.87 7.95
N GLY A 63 -0.91 -8.85 7.62
CA GLY A 63 -1.93 -8.28 8.51
C GLY A 63 -1.52 -7.03 9.29
N SER A 64 -0.39 -6.40 8.99
CA SER A 64 0.00 -5.16 9.67
C SER A 64 -0.95 -4.00 9.34
N PRO A 65 -1.64 -3.41 10.33
CA PRO A 65 -2.51 -2.25 10.12
C PRO A 65 -1.72 -1.04 9.61
N VAL A 66 -0.50 -0.87 10.11
CA VAL A 66 0.40 0.22 9.73
C VAL A 66 0.83 0.07 8.27
N ALA A 67 1.22 -1.13 7.85
CA ALA A 67 1.59 -1.37 6.47
C ALA A 67 0.40 -1.18 5.50
N GLN A 68 -0.79 -1.63 5.89
CA GLN A 68 -2.02 -1.40 5.12
C GLN A 68 -2.31 0.10 4.97
N ARG A 69 -2.14 0.89 6.03
CA ARG A 69 -2.31 2.35 5.99
C ARG A 69 -1.28 3.02 5.08
N GLU A 70 0.01 2.69 5.22
CA GLU A 70 1.07 3.29 4.40
C GLU A 70 0.95 2.92 2.91
N LEU A 71 0.54 1.67 2.61
CA LEU A 71 0.26 1.25 1.23
C LEU A 71 -0.95 2.01 0.65
N ALA A 72 -2.00 2.21 1.44
CA ALA A 72 -3.16 2.95 1.01
C ALA A 72 -2.85 4.42 0.69
N LEU A 73 -2.00 5.08 1.49
CA LEU A 73 -1.57 6.46 1.24
C LEU A 73 -0.84 6.59 -0.11
N ARG A 74 -0.04 5.59 -0.48
CA ARG A 74 0.60 5.54 -1.80
C ARG A 74 -0.42 5.39 -2.91
N TYR A 75 -1.42 4.53 -2.72
CA TYR A 75 -2.46 4.30 -3.71
C TYR A 75 -3.47 5.44 -3.82
N GLN A 76 -3.62 6.27 -2.78
CA GLN A 76 -4.42 7.48 -2.82
C GLN A 76 -3.89 8.50 -3.85
N ALA A 77 -2.58 8.50 -4.13
CA ALA A 77 -2.01 9.37 -5.16
C ALA A 77 -2.40 8.94 -6.59
N ASP A 78 -2.86 7.69 -6.77
CA ASP A 78 -3.25 7.13 -8.05
C ASP A 78 -4.79 6.99 -8.14
N PRO A 79 -5.47 7.76 -9.01
CA PRO A 79 -6.91 7.66 -9.23
C PRO A 79 -7.39 6.23 -9.53
N SER A 80 -6.58 5.43 -10.23
CA SER A 80 -6.94 4.06 -10.61
C SER A 80 -6.96 3.09 -9.42
N LYS A 81 -6.19 3.40 -8.36
CA LYS A 81 -6.05 2.56 -7.17
C LYS A 81 -6.84 3.07 -5.96
N HIS A 82 -7.62 4.15 -6.10
CA HIS A 82 -8.41 4.71 -5.00
C HIS A 82 -9.32 3.68 -4.32
N GLY A 83 -10.01 2.84 -5.09
CA GLY A 83 -10.87 1.80 -4.53
C GLY A 83 -10.09 0.77 -3.69
N GLU A 84 -8.83 0.50 -4.04
CA GLU A 84 -7.95 -0.37 -3.27
C GLU A 84 -7.42 0.32 -2.01
N ALA A 85 -7.07 1.60 -2.10
CA ALA A 85 -6.69 2.41 -0.94
C ALA A 85 -7.78 2.42 0.14
N VAL A 86 -9.04 2.61 -0.25
CA VAL A 86 -10.20 2.56 0.67
C VAL A 86 -10.28 1.21 1.38
N ARG A 87 -10.20 0.10 0.64
CA ARG A 87 -10.25 -1.26 1.24
C ARG A 87 -9.12 -1.52 2.22
N LEU A 88 -7.91 -1.03 1.93
CA LEU A 88 -6.75 -1.15 2.80
C LEU A 88 -6.93 -0.33 4.08
N LEU A 89 -7.39 0.92 3.98
CA LEU A 89 -7.67 1.78 5.15
C LEU A 89 -8.79 1.21 6.02
N GLU A 90 -9.85 0.68 5.43
CA GLU A 90 -10.91 0.02 6.18
C GLU A 90 -10.39 -1.19 6.98
N ARG A 91 -9.50 -1.99 6.38
CA ARG A 91 -8.92 -3.16 7.05
C ARG A 91 -8.03 -2.73 8.22
N ALA A 92 -7.20 -1.71 8.01
CA ALA A 92 -6.36 -1.14 9.06
C ALA A 92 -7.18 -0.52 10.19
N ALA A 93 -8.24 0.22 9.86
CA ALA A 93 -9.16 0.83 10.83
C ALA A 93 -9.90 -0.24 11.65
N ARG A 94 -10.39 -1.31 11.01
CA ARG A 94 -11.00 -2.46 11.70
C ARG A 94 -10.03 -3.18 12.63
N ALA A 95 -8.73 -3.16 12.31
CA ALA A 95 -7.67 -3.70 13.16
C ALA A 95 -7.21 -2.72 14.27
N GLY A 96 -7.85 -1.56 14.41
CA GLY A 96 -7.60 -0.60 15.48
C GLY A 96 -6.64 0.56 15.12
N ASP A 97 -6.23 0.69 13.86
CA ASP A 97 -5.42 1.84 13.42
C ASP A 97 -6.29 3.11 13.32
N SER A 98 -6.18 3.97 14.32
CA SER A 98 -6.91 5.24 14.39
C SER A 98 -6.51 6.23 13.29
N ARG A 99 -5.25 6.22 12.85
CA ARG A 99 -4.80 7.06 11.71
C ARG A 99 -5.44 6.59 10.42
N ALA A 100 -5.62 5.28 10.23
CA ALA A 100 -6.32 4.75 9.07
C ALA A 100 -7.80 5.19 9.02
N ALA A 101 -8.49 5.22 10.17
CA ALA A 101 -9.87 5.71 10.24
C ALA A 101 -9.99 7.19 9.82
N VAL A 102 -9.06 8.04 10.29
CA VAL A 102 -9.01 9.46 9.90
C VAL A 102 -8.73 9.63 8.41
N ASN A 103 -7.82 8.84 7.85
CA ASN A 103 -7.51 8.87 6.42
C ASN A 103 -8.71 8.41 5.58
N LEU A 104 -9.45 7.41 6.04
CA LEU A 104 -10.67 6.91 5.39
C LEU A 104 -11.76 8.00 5.33
N GLU A 105 -11.99 8.69 6.45
CA GLU A 105 -12.93 9.83 6.50
C GLU A 105 -12.50 10.92 5.51
N THR A 106 -11.21 11.25 5.48
CA THR A 106 -10.66 12.26 4.57
C THR A 106 -10.90 11.89 3.10
N MET A 107 -10.69 10.62 2.74
CA MET A 107 -10.98 10.14 1.38
C MET A 107 -12.47 10.24 1.03
N TYR A 108 -13.37 9.89 1.94
CA TYR A 108 -14.81 10.03 1.68
C TYR A 108 -15.26 11.48 1.53
N ARG A 109 -14.70 12.40 2.33
CA ARG A 109 -15.01 13.83 2.22
C ARG A 109 -14.54 14.41 0.89
N GLN A 110 -13.34 14.02 0.43
CA GLN A 110 -12.83 14.42 -0.89
C GLN A 110 -13.71 13.90 -2.03
N ALA A 111 -14.08 12.61 -1.99
CA ALA A 111 -14.97 12.02 -2.99
C ALA A 111 -16.36 12.69 -3.01
N SER A 112 -16.90 13.03 -1.84
CA SER A 112 -18.18 13.74 -1.73
C SER A 112 -18.12 15.18 -2.26
N ALA A 113 -17.03 15.91 -1.99
CA ALA A 113 -16.83 17.27 -2.49
C ALA A 113 -16.70 17.31 -4.03
N LEU A 114 -16.06 16.30 -4.64
CA LEU A 114 -15.97 16.15 -6.10
C LEU A 114 -17.33 15.86 -6.74
N ASN A 115 -18.22 15.17 -6.03
CA ASN A 115 -19.56 14.84 -6.49
C ASN A 115 -20.62 15.89 -6.08
N SER A 116 -20.20 16.98 -5.43
CA SER A 116 -21.14 18.01 -5.00
C SER A 116 -21.57 18.90 -6.17
N PRO A 117 -22.85 19.31 -6.25
CA PRO A 117 -23.36 20.11 -7.37
C PRO A 117 -22.70 21.50 -7.51
N ALA A 118 -22.09 22.01 -6.43
CA ALA A 118 -21.36 23.28 -6.44
C ALA A 118 -20.11 23.23 -7.35
N THR A 119 -19.30 22.17 -7.27
CA THR A 119 -18.11 21.98 -8.11
C THR A 119 -18.47 21.59 -9.56
N ALA A 120 -19.58 20.87 -9.76
CA ALA A 120 -20.12 20.55 -11.09
C ALA A 120 -20.52 21.81 -11.89
N ASN A 121 -21.09 22.82 -11.21
CA ASN A 121 -21.44 24.10 -11.81
C ASN A 121 -20.19 24.93 -12.18
N GLU A 122 -19.17 24.99 -11.32
CA GLU A 122 -17.93 25.73 -11.59
C GLU A 122 -17.10 25.11 -12.72
N LEU A 123 -17.05 23.78 -12.82
CA LEU A 123 -16.37 23.07 -13.90
C LEU A 123 -17.10 23.26 -15.25
N SER A 124 -18.43 23.30 -15.24
CA SER A 124 -19.25 23.58 -16.42
C SER A 124 -19.07 25.03 -16.88
N ALA A 125 -19.10 25.99 -15.96
CA ALA A 125 -18.85 27.41 -16.27
C ALA A 125 -17.43 27.63 -16.83
N SER A 126 -16.43 26.98 -16.24
CA SER A 126 -15.04 27.06 -16.70
C SER A 126 -14.84 26.44 -18.10
N ARG A 127 -15.57 25.37 -18.45
CA ARG A 127 -15.60 24.82 -19.83
C ARG A 127 -16.23 25.78 -20.82
N MET A 128 -17.35 26.40 -20.46
CA MET A 128 -18.04 27.38 -21.32
C MET A 128 -17.16 28.60 -21.60
N LEU A 129 -16.43 29.11 -20.60
CA LEU A 129 -15.50 30.22 -20.79
C LEU A 129 -14.34 29.87 -21.73
N LYS A 130 -13.86 28.62 -21.74
CA LYS A 130 -12.77 28.20 -22.61
C LYS A 130 -13.19 28.05 -24.08
N GLU A 131 -14.43 27.63 -24.34
CA GLU A 131 -15.03 27.63 -25.69
C GLU A 131 -15.22 29.04 -26.24
N VAL A 132 -15.64 29.99 -25.40
CA VAL A 132 -15.85 31.40 -25.80
C VAL A 132 -14.52 32.12 -26.15
N ILE A 133 -13.39 31.65 -25.63
CA ILE A 133 -12.06 32.25 -25.86
C ILE A 133 -11.31 31.57 -27.03
N ALA A 134 -11.79 30.44 -27.57
CA ALA A 134 -11.24 29.86 -28.80
C ALA A 134 -11.76 30.66 -30.02
N PRO A 135 -10.90 31.22 -30.88
CA PRO A 135 -11.35 32.02 -32.01
C PRO A 135 -12.19 31.16 -32.98
N PRO A 136 -13.30 31.68 -33.52
CA PRO A 136 -14.14 30.93 -34.45
C PRO A 136 -13.32 30.60 -35.70
N SER A 137 -13.14 29.31 -35.97
CA SER A 137 -12.61 28.80 -37.22
C SER A 137 -13.53 29.26 -38.36
N VAL A 138 -13.13 30.34 -39.04
CA VAL A 138 -13.80 30.86 -40.22
C VAL A 138 -13.85 29.77 -41.28
N GLY A 139 -15.07 29.50 -41.76
CA GLY A 139 -15.37 28.45 -42.71
C GLY A 139 -14.62 28.57 -44.03
N LEU A 140 -14.35 27.41 -44.63
CA LEU A 140 -14.18 27.28 -46.06
C LEU A 140 -15.02 26.10 -46.53
N SER A 141 -16.31 26.37 -46.69
CA SER A 141 -17.12 25.69 -47.70
C SER A 141 -16.65 26.24 -49.05
N ARG A 142 -15.86 25.47 -49.80
CA ARG A 142 -15.62 25.73 -51.21
C ARG A 142 -16.25 24.62 -52.03
N TYR A 143 -17.04 25.08 -53.00
CA TYR A 143 -17.44 24.39 -54.22
C TYR A 143 -16.27 23.70 -54.91
#